data_AF-A0A9P6NB62-F1
#
_entry.id   AF-A0A9P6NB62-F1
#
_cell.length_a   1.000
_cell.length_b   1.000
_cell.length_c   1.000
_cell.angle_alpha   90.00
_cell.angle_beta   90.00
_cell.angle_gamma   90.00
#
_symmetry.space_group_name_H-M   'P 1'
#
loop_
_entity.id
_entity.type
_entity.pdbx_description
1 polymer ?
#
loop_
_entity_poly.entity_id
_entity_poly.type
_entity_poly.pdbx_seq_one_letter_code
_entity_poly.pdbx_strand_id
1 'polypeptide(L)'
;MKLISLTLLQRSNLIGFRFFFPDVIEKTIKFLCKSVQRQTQQKYVIDLKGRCAIKSFEMIWLGRHAFKRILSRAPPKFSKILRSLVRDLEIQEKRWLLRKNGTHDNLVKVVKSKSNGIFRGIQF
;
A
#
# COMPACT_ATOMS: atom_id res chain seq x y z
N MET A 1 33.71 13.86 -34.09
CA MET A 1 33.49 13.19 -32.78
C MET A 1 32.42 13.90 -31.94
N LYS A 2 31.13 13.83 -32.29
CA LYS A 2 30.01 14.44 -31.52
C LYS A 2 28.88 13.46 -31.14
N LEU A 3 29.05 12.17 -31.44
CA LEU A 3 28.02 11.13 -31.22
C LEU A 3 28.09 10.46 -29.83
N ILE A 4 29.20 10.58 -29.12
CA ILE A 4 29.40 9.93 -27.82
C ILE A 4 28.78 10.75 -26.67
N SER A 5 28.75 12.07 -26.80
CA SER A 5 28.19 12.96 -25.75
C SER A 5 26.66 12.86 -25.65
N LEU A 6 25.95 12.64 -26.76
CA LEU A 6 24.48 12.48 -26.77
C LEU A 6 24.03 11.14 -26.16
N THR A 7 24.80 10.07 -26.40
CA THR A 7 24.48 8.74 -25.84
C THR A 7 24.76 8.65 -24.35
N LEU A 8 25.79 9.33 -23.83
CA LEU A 8 26.06 9.43 -22.38
C LEU A 8 25.02 10.29 -21.64
N LEU A 9 24.55 11.39 -22.23
CA LEU A 9 23.53 12.26 -21.64
C LEU A 9 22.12 11.63 -21.64
N GLN A 10 21.80 10.77 -22.62
CA GLN A 10 20.58 9.96 -22.58
C GLN A 10 20.65 8.84 -21.53
N ARG A 11 21.83 8.27 -21.29
CA ARG A 11 22.04 7.17 -20.35
C ARG A 11 21.90 7.59 -18.89
N SER A 12 22.33 8.81 -18.54
CA SER A 12 22.17 9.39 -17.20
C SER A 12 20.71 9.75 -16.86
N ASN A 13 19.95 10.28 -17.84
CA ASN A 13 18.53 10.57 -17.67
C ASN A 13 17.66 9.31 -17.43
N LEU A 14 18.07 8.16 -17.98
CA LEU A 14 17.39 6.87 -17.78
C LEU A 14 17.62 6.25 -16.40
N ILE A 15 18.71 6.62 -15.71
CA ILE A 15 19.05 6.07 -14.39
C ILE A 15 18.23 6.78 -13.29
N GLY A 16 18.09 8.10 -13.37
CA GLY A 16 17.20 8.86 -12.46
C GLY A 16 15.73 8.44 -12.58
N PHE A 17 15.27 8.17 -13.82
CA PHE A 17 13.92 7.68 -14.10
C PHE A 17 13.61 6.32 -13.44
N ARG A 18 14.63 5.49 -13.21
CA ARG A 18 14.47 4.12 -12.69
C ARG A 18 14.10 4.09 -11.21
N PHE A 19 14.49 5.10 -10.44
CA PHE A 19 14.20 5.23 -9.00
C PHE A 19 13.08 6.23 -8.71
N PHE A 20 12.91 7.25 -9.57
CA PHE A 20 11.98 8.33 -9.31
C PHE A 20 10.50 7.91 -9.45
N PHE A 21 10.16 7.06 -10.42
CA PHE A 21 8.75 6.77 -10.74
C PHE A 21 8.00 5.98 -9.67
N PRO A 22 8.55 4.88 -9.11
CA PRO A 22 7.91 4.19 -7.99
C PRO A 22 7.70 5.11 -6.78
N ASP A 23 8.69 5.95 -6.45
CA ASP A 23 8.61 6.92 -5.36
C ASP A 23 7.55 8.00 -5.61
N VAL A 24 7.43 8.50 -6.84
CA VAL A 24 6.39 9.47 -7.22
C VAL A 24 5.01 8.85 -7.11
N ILE A 25 4.82 7.62 -7.58
CA ILE A 25 3.55 6.90 -7.44
C ILE A 25 3.16 6.80 -5.96
N GLU A 26 4.09 6.38 -5.11
CA GLU A 26 3.83 6.25 -3.68
C GLU A 26 3.55 7.60 -3.00
N LYS A 27 4.32 8.65 -3.29
CA LYS A 27 4.09 10.00 -2.77
C LYS A 27 2.75 10.56 -3.22
N THR A 28 2.35 10.32 -4.48
CA THR A 28 1.07 10.74 -5.03
C THR A 28 -0.09 10.08 -4.28
N ILE A 29 0.00 8.76 -4.04
CA ILE A 29 -1.03 8.04 -3.31
C ILE A 29 -1.08 8.49 -1.84
N LYS A 30 0.06 8.68 -1.18
CA LYS A 30 0.12 9.20 0.19
C LYS A 30 -0.46 10.61 0.31
N PHE A 31 -0.19 11.46 -0.68
CA PHE A 31 -0.76 12.80 -0.74
C PHE A 31 -2.29 12.73 -0.84
N LEU A 32 -2.82 11.92 -1.77
CA LEU A 32 -4.26 11.71 -1.90
C LEU A 32 -4.88 11.19 -0.59
N CYS A 33 -4.26 10.20 0.05
CA CYS A 33 -4.72 9.66 1.33
C CYS A 33 -4.80 10.76 2.41
N LYS A 34 -3.77 11.60 2.54
CA LYS A 34 -3.76 12.72 3.49
C LYS A 34 -4.82 13.77 3.15
N SER A 35 -5.01 14.06 1.87
CA SER A 35 -6.02 15.02 1.43
C SER A 35 -7.44 14.55 1.80
N VAL A 36 -7.75 13.27 1.56
CA VAL A 36 -9.03 12.68 1.96
C VAL A 36 -9.20 12.69 3.48
N GLN A 37 -8.17 12.30 4.24
CA GLN A 37 -8.21 12.35 5.70
C GLN A 37 -8.45 13.77 6.22
N ARG A 38 -7.79 14.78 5.63
CA ARG A 38 -8.01 16.19 5.99
C ARG A 38 -9.42 16.67 5.66
N GLN A 39 -9.99 16.28 4.52
CA GLN A 39 -11.38 16.63 4.18
C GLN A 39 -12.35 16.08 5.24
N THR A 40 -12.09 14.88 5.76
CA THR A 40 -12.95 14.32 6.81
C THR A 40 -12.79 14.96 8.20
N GLN A 41 -11.78 15.81 8.38
CA GLN A 41 -11.61 16.63 9.59
C GLN A 41 -12.33 17.99 9.48
N GLN A 42 -12.96 18.30 8.34
CA GLN A 42 -13.71 19.54 8.19
C GLN A 42 -14.97 19.51 9.05
N LYS A 43 -15.30 20.66 9.65
CA LYS A 43 -16.38 20.81 10.64
C LYS A 43 -17.71 20.23 10.14
N TYR A 44 -18.09 20.53 8.90
CA TYR A 44 -19.34 20.02 8.30
C TYR A 44 -19.38 18.48 8.19
N VAL A 45 -18.25 17.81 7.98
CA VAL A 45 -18.19 16.33 7.90
C VAL A 45 -18.36 15.74 9.29
N ILE A 46 -17.72 16.35 10.29
CA ILE A 46 -17.82 15.95 11.69
C ILE A 46 -19.27 16.11 12.18
N ASP A 47 -19.91 17.23 11.85
CA ASP A 47 -21.30 17.52 12.20
C ASP A 47 -22.27 16.47 11.60
N LEU A 48 -21.96 15.97 10.40
CA LEU A 48 -22.68 14.86 9.75
C LEU A 48 -22.26 13.46 10.23
N LYS A 49 -21.46 13.36 11.31
CA LYS A 49 -20.89 12.11 11.84
C LYS A 49 -20.06 11.32 10.82
N GLY A 50 -19.55 11.99 9.79
CA GLY A 50 -18.65 11.40 8.81
C GLY A 50 -17.33 10.98 9.45
N ARG A 51 -16.83 9.80 9.08
CA ARG A 51 -15.57 9.25 9.59
C ARG A 51 -14.74 8.69 8.45
N CYS A 52 -13.44 8.96 8.47
CA CYS A 52 -12.47 8.32 7.59
C CYS A 52 -11.70 7.24 8.33
N ALA A 53 -12.02 5.98 8.05
CA ALA A 53 -11.26 4.83 8.54
C ALA A 53 -10.20 4.35 7.53
N ILE A 54 -9.91 5.15 6.49
CA ILE A 54 -8.98 4.77 5.43
C ILE A 54 -7.56 4.82 5.99
N LYS A 55 -6.97 3.63 6.12
CA LYS A 55 -5.58 3.44 6.46
C LYS A 55 -4.71 3.62 5.21
N SER A 56 -3.52 4.19 5.42
CA SER A 56 -2.58 4.48 4.35
C SER A 56 -2.12 3.23 3.61
N PHE A 57 -1.97 2.10 4.31
CA PHE A 57 -1.54 0.83 3.71
C PHE A 57 -2.53 0.36 2.63
N GLU A 58 -3.82 0.34 2.94
CA GLU A 58 -4.92 -0.07 2.08
C GLU A 58 -5.02 0.87 0.87
N MET A 59 -4.86 2.17 1.09
CA MET A 59 -4.86 3.16 0.01
C MET A 59 -3.67 2.99 -0.95
N ILE A 60 -2.46 2.72 -0.42
CA ILE A 60 -1.27 2.44 -1.23
C ILE A 60 -1.47 1.19 -2.07
N TRP A 61 -2.06 0.14 -1.50
CA TRP A 61 -2.34 -1.10 -2.22
C TRP A 61 -3.30 -0.87 -3.40
N LEU A 62 -4.44 -0.20 -3.15
CA LEU A 62 -5.40 0.17 -4.20
C LEU A 62 -4.77 1.06 -5.27
N GLY A 63 -4.01 2.07 -4.86
CA GLY A 63 -3.33 2.97 -5.78
C GLY A 63 -2.35 2.22 -6.69
N ARG A 64 -1.53 1.32 -6.14
CA ARG A 64 -0.59 0.50 -6.93
C ARG A 64 -1.31 -0.40 -7.93
N HIS A 65 -2.46 -0.98 -7.56
CA HIS A 65 -3.30 -1.73 -8.50
C HIS A 65 -3.86 -0.86 -9.63
N ALA A 66 -4.31 0.35 -9.32
CA ALA A 66 -4.79 1.30 -10.33
C ALA A 66 -3.68 1.69 -11.31
N PHE A 67 -2.49 2.04 -10.81
CA PHE A 67 -1.33 2.35 -11.65
C PHE A 67 -0.90 1.15 -12.50
N LYS A 68 -0.86 -0.07 -11.93
CA LYS A 68 -0.58 -1.29 -12.69
C LYS A 68 -1.56 -1.44 -13.86
N ARG A 69 -2.87 -1.33 -13.60
CA ARG A 69 -3.91 -1.48 -14.64
C ARG A 69 -3.74 -0.48 -15.80
N ILE A 70 -3.43 0.77 -15.49
CA ILE A 70 -3.24 1.81 -16.52
C ILE A 70 -1.94 1.61 -17.29
N LEU A 71 -0.82 1.39 -16.59
CA LEU A 71 0.49 1.24 -17.22
C LEU A 71 0.60 -0.07 -18.03
N SER A 72 -0.16 -1.11 -17.65
CA SER A 72 -0.26 -2.36 -18.41
C SER A 72 -0.87 -2.19 -19.80
N ARG A 73 -1.50 -1.06 -20.12
CA ARG A 73 -2.00 -0.77 -21.47
C ARG A 73 -0.88 -0.48 -22.47
N ALA A 74 0.33 -0.12 -22.01
CA ALA A 74 1.50 0.09 -22.86
C ALA A 74 2.76 -0.59 -22.27
N PRO A 75 2.79 -1.94 -22.22
CA PRO A 75 3.86 -2.69 -21.57
C PRO A 75 5.28 -2.38 -22.05
N PRO A 76 5.57 -2.19 -23.37
CA PRO A 76 6.93 -1.93 -23.84
C PRO A 76 7.54 -0.67 -23.23
N LYS A 77 6.72 0.37 -23.04
CA LYS A 77 7.13 1.68 -22.49
C LYS A 77 7.34 1.63 -20.98
N PHE A 78 6.59 0.79 -20.27
CA PHE A 78 6.55 0.79 -18.80
C PHE A 78 7.04 -0.51 -18.15
N SER A 79 7.66 -1.42 -18.91
CA SER A 79 8.07 -2.76 -18.46
C SER A 79 8.90 -2.78 -17.17
N LYS A 80 9.75 -1.76 -16.95
CA LYS A 80 10.56 -1.63 -15.73
C LYS A 80 9.70 -1.21 -14.52
N ILE A 81 8.81 -0.24 -14.70
CA ILE A 81 7.91 0.27 -13.65
C ILE A 81 6.90 -0.81 -13.28
N LEU A 82 6.33 -1.50 -14.27
CA LEU A 82 5.42 -2.63 -14.06
C LEU A 82 6.07 -3.75 -13.24
N ARG A 83 7.32 -4.10 -13.52
CA ARG A 83 8.07 -5.09 -12.71
C ARG A 83 8.32 -4.62 -11.27
N SER A 84 8.49 -3.32 -11.04
CA SER A 84 8.59 -2.78 -9.68
C SER A 84 7.25 -2.90 -8.95
N LEU A 85 6.18 -2.41 -9.59
CA LEU A 85 4.83 -2.44 -9.04
C LEU A 85 4.34 -3.86 -8.72
N VAL A 86 4.66 -4.84 -9.57
CA VAL A 86 4.31 -6.25 -9.32
C VAL A 86 5.01 -6.76 -8.06
N ARG A 87 6.32 -6.55 -7.94
CA ARG A 87 7.08 -6.96 -6.73
C ARG A 87 6.55 -6.27 -5.47
N ASP A 88 6.26 -4.99 -5.57
CA ASP A 88 5.72 -4.20 -4.47
C ASP A 88 4.33 -4.70 -4.00
N LEU A 89 3.48 -5.13 -4.94
CA LEU A 89 2.18 -5.72 -4.66
C LEU A 89 2.32 -7.10 -4.02
N GLU A 90 3.22 -7.96 -4.50
CA GLU A 90 3.49 -9.28 -3.90
C GLU A 90 3.99 -9.16 -2.46
N ILE A 91 4.88 -8.21 -2.18
CA ILE A 91 5.37 -7.93 -0.83
C ILE A 91 4.22 -7.48 0.08
N GLN A 92 3.33 -6.61 -0.41
CA GLN A 92 2.18 -6.13 0.35
C GLN A 92 1.16 -7.24 0.61
N GLU A 93 0.90 -8.10 -0.36
CA GLU A 93 0.00 -9.24 -0.24
C GLU A 93 0.49 -10.22 0.83
N LYS A 94 1.78 -10.59 0.79
CA LYS A 94 2.42 -11.41 1.84
C LYS A 94 2.25 -10.78 3.23
N ARG A 95 2.48 -9.47 3.36
CA ARG A 95 2.30 -8.74 4.63
C ARG A 95 0.84 -8.67 5.08
N TRP A 96 -0.11 -8.65 4.16
CA TRP A 96 -1.54 -8.66 4.48
C TRP A 96 -1.98 -10.05 4.97
N LEU A 97 -1.56 -11.11 4.29
CA LEU A 97 -1.81 -12.50 4.69
C LEU A 97 -1.23 -12.79 6.09
N LEU A 98 -0.01 -12.34 6.37
CA LEU A 98 0.59 -12.47 7.71
C LEU A 98 -0.23 -11.76 8.79
N ARG A 99 -0.74 -10.56 8.53
CA ARG A 99 -1.62 -9.84 9.47
C ARG A 99 -2.94 -10.58 9.68
N LYS A 100 -3.55 -11.10 8.62
CA LYS A 100 -4.79 -11.86 8.69
C LYS A 100 -4.61 -13.13 9.54
N ASN A 101 -3.55 -13.89 9.28
CA ASN A 101 -3.26 -15.13 9.97
C ASN A 101 -2.87 -14.91 11.45
N GLY A 102 -2.04 -13.90 11.74
CA GLY A 102 -1.72 -13.55 13.14
C GLY A 102 -2.93 -13.05 13.93
N THR A 103 -3.90 -12.38 13.28
CA THR A 103 -5.14 -11.97 13.93
C THR A 103 -6.04 -13.18 14.22
N HIS A 104 -6.09 -14.16 13.31
CA HIS A 104 -6.81 -15.42 13.51
C HIS A 104 -6.22 -16.22 14.67
N ASP A 105 -4.89 -16.38 14.73
CA ASP A 105 -4.22 -17.12 15.80
C ASP A 105 -4.38 -16.44 17.17
N ASN A 106 -4.37 -15.11 17.20
CA ASN A 106 -4.63 -14.36 18.43
C ASN A 106 -6.09 -14.48 18.89
N LEU A 107 -7.06 -14.46 17.97
CA LEU A 107 -8.47 -14.70 18.30
C LEU A 107 -8.68 -16.13 18.82
N VAL A 108 -8.08 -17.13 18.19
CA VAL A 108 -8.13 -18.53 18.64
C VAL A 108 -7.52 -18.68 20.03
N LYS A 109 -6.40 -18.02 20.31
CA LYS A 109 -5.79 -18.00 21.66
C LYS A 109 -6.69 -17.33 22.69
N VAL A 110 -7.32 -16.19 22.37
CA VAL A 110 -8.23 -15.47 23.27
C VAL A 110 -9.49 -16.29 23.58
N VAL A 111 -10.05 -16.97 22.58
CA VAL A 111 -11.20 -17.88 22.76
C VAL A 111 -10.82 -19.05 23.66
N LYS A 112 -9.66 -19.70 23.43
CA LYS A 112 -9.16 -20.80 24.27
C LYS A 112 -8.81 -20.36 25.70
N SER A 113 -8.30 -19.14 25.89
CA SER A 113 -8.05 -18.62 27.25
C SER A 113 -9.35 -18.29 27.99
N LYS A 114 -10.41 -17.88 27.28
CA LYS A 114 -11.73 -17.64 27.89
C LYS A 114 -12.43 -18.94 28.29
N SER A 115 -12.34 -20.01 27.48
CA SER A 115 -12.92 -21.32 27.86
C SER A 115 -12.25 -21.92 29.10
N ASN A 116 -10.94 -21.68 29.28
CA ASN A 116 -10.19 -22.20 30.42
C ASN A 116 -10.39 -21.37 31.72
N GLY A 117 -10.93 -20.15 31.63
CA GLY A 117 -11.25 -19.30 32.78
C GLY A 117 -12.63 -19.58 33.39
N ILE A 118 -13.56 -20.18 32.64
CA ILE A 118 -14.93 -20.46 33.11
C ILE A 118 -14.98 -21.74 33.98
N PHE A 119 -13.99 -22.63 33.86
CA PHE A 119 -13.93 -23.90 34.61
C PHE A 119 -13.19 -23.85 35.96
N ARG A 120 -12.70 -22.68 36.41
CA ARG A 120 -11.98 -22.53 37.70
C ARG A 120 -12.80 -21.84 38.80
N GLY A 121 -14.12 -22.05 38.82
CA GLY A 121 -15.01 -21.35 39.76
C GLY A 121 -16.17 -22.18 40.31
N ILE A 122 -16.21 -23.50 40.12
CA ILE A 122 -17.21 -24.37 40.75
C ILE A 122 -16.47 -25.58 41.31
N GLN A 123 -15.99 -25.46 42.55
CA GLN A 123 -15.77 -26.59 43.43
C GLN A 123 -16.97 -26.62 44.38
N PHE A 124 -17.75 -27.70 44.32
CA PHE A 124 -18.73 -28.06 45.34
C PHE A 124 -18.02 -28.46 46.62
#